data_AF-A0A3B8WJM6-F1
#
_entry.id   AF-A0A3B8WJM6-F1
#
_cell.length_a   1.000
_cell.length_b   1.000
_cell.length_c   1.000
_cell.angle_alpha   90.00
_cell.angle_beta   90.00
_cell.angle_gamma   90.00
#
_symmetry.space_group_name_H-M   'P 1'
#
loop_
_entity.id
_entity.type
_entity.pdbx_description
1 polymer ?
#
loop_
_entity_poly.entity_id
_entity_poly.type
_entity_poly.pdbx_seq_one_letter_code
_entity_poly.pdbx_strand_id
1 'polypeptide(L)' 'SLNSDEALSVAVIPLNGPGIEQYVNADTLMSPGSIMKLVTTYAALELLGPTHHWKTDFLTDGMMVGDSLEGNLYVRFGG' A
#
# COMPACT_ATOMS: atom_id res chain seq x y z
N SER A 1 -17.30 26.72 3.87
CA SER A 1 -18.18 26.14 4.90
C SER A 1 -17.38 25.09 5.65
N LEU A 2 -16.77 25.51 6.76
CA LEU A 2 -16.38 24.65 7.89
C LEU A 2 -17.48 24.79 8.97
N ASN A 3 -18.72 25.03 8.54
CA ASN A 3 -19.78 25.58 9.39
C ASN A 3 -20.60 24.49 10.09
N SER A 4 -20.31 23.20 9.86
CA SER A 4 -20.82 22.12 10.69
C SER A 4 -19.66 21.48 11.43
N ASP A 5 -19.77 21.41 12.75
CA ASP A 5 -18.76 20.80 13.61
C ASP A 5 -18.54 19.31 13.25
N GLU A 6 -19.48 18.68 12.55
CA GLU A 6 -19.41 17.30 12.06
C GLU A 6 -18.48 17.10 10.84
N ALA A 7 -18.06 18.17 10.16
CA ALA A 7 -17.20 18.06 8.97
C ALA A 7 -15.73 17.80 9.30
N LEU A 8 -15.36 17.84 10.59
CA LEU A 8 -14.00 17.64 11.08
C LEU A 8 -13.97 16.49 12.09
N SER A 9 -13.02 15.58 11.93
CA SER A 9 -12.67 14.56 12.92
C SER A 9 -11.17 14.57 13.17
N VAL A 10 -10.76 14.58 14.44
CA VAL A 10 -9.37 14.66 14.89
C VAL A 10 -9.17 13.84 16.17
N ALA A 11 -8.08 13.09 16.22
CA ALA A 11 -7.54 12.48 17.43
C ALA A 11 -6.05 12.85 17.54
N VAL A 12 -5.64 13.38 18.69
CA VAL A 12 -4.23 13.70 19.01
C VAL A 12 -3.82 12.87 20.20
N ILE A 13 -2.89 11.94 19.97
CA ILE A 13 -2.44 10.98 20.99
C ILE A 13 -0.92 11.16 21.17
N PRO A 14 -0.44 11.49 22.38
CA PRO A 14 0.99 11.56 22.67
C PRO A 14 1.65 10.20 22.49
N LEU A 15 2.76 10.14 21.72
CA LEU A 15 3.48 8.88 21.50
C LEU A 15 4.41 8.54 22.68
N ASN A 16 5.16 9.53 23.19
CA ASN A 16 6.07 9.40 24.32
C ASN A 16 6.06 10.69 25.15
N GLY A 17 5.72 10.64 26.44
CA GLY A 17 5.78 11.79 27.37
C GLY A 17 4.43 12.22 27.95
N PRO A 18 4.40 13.28 28.80
CA PRO A 18 3.24 13.67 29.63
C PRO A 18 2.14 14.44 28.87
N GLY A 19 1.95 14.20 27.57
CA GLY A 19 0.91 14.88 26.79
C GLY A 19 -0.51 14.48 27.22
N ILE A 20 -1.48 15.34 26.92
CA ILE A 20 -2.91 15.07 27.14
C ILE A 20 -3.54 14.73 25.78
N GLU A 21 -4.30 13.64 25.75
CA GLU A 21 -5.08 13.24 24.59
C GLU A 21 -6.20 14.25 24.26
N GLN A 22 -6.45 14.47 22.97
CA GLN A 22 -7.51 15.37 22.50
C GLN A 22 -8.30 14.73 21.37
N TYR A 23 -9.62 14.83 21.43
CA TYR A 23 -10.54 14.21 20.48
C TYR A 23 -11.62 15.19 20.03
N VAL A 24 -11.93 15.19 18.73
CA VAL A 24 -13.07 15.89 18.12
C VAL A 24 -13.68 14.91 17.13
N ASN A 25 -14.92 14.44 17.37
CA ASN A 25 -15.63 13.46 16.51
C ASN A 25 -14.80 12.24 16.10
N ALA A 26 -13.89 11.77 16.96
CA ALA A 26 -12.88 10.76 16.60
C ALA A 26 -13.49 9.41 16.17
N ASP A 27 -14.66 9.06 16.71
CA ASP A 27 -15.38 7.81 16.38
C ASP A 27 -16.35 7.95 15.19
N THR A 28 -16.47 9.14 14.61
CA THR A 28 -17.33 9.38 13.44
C THR A 28 -16.65 8.86 12.18
N LEU A 29 -17.37 8.03 11.41
CA LEU A 29 -16.87 7.52 10.13
C LEU A 29 -16.65 8.66 9.13
N MET A 30 -15.40 8.79 8.65
CA MET A 30 -14.98 9.76 7.64
C MET A 30 -14.35 9.06 6.44
N SER A 31 -14.36 9.71 5.27
CA SER A 31 -13.55 9.25 4.14
C SER A 31 -12.06 9.45 4.47
N PRO A 32 -11.24 8.39 4.51
CA PRO A 32 -9.82 8.51 4.86
C PRO A 32 -9.00 9.16 3.72
N GLY A 33 -9.51 9.13 2.48
CA GLY A 33 -8.72 9.51 1.31
C GLY A 33 -7.40 8.74 1.26
N SER A 34 -6.29 9.43 1.04
CA SER A 34 -4.99 8.78 0.91
C SER A 34 -4.38 8.25 2.22
N ILE A 35 -4.91 8.59 3.40
CA ILE A 35 -4.37 8.04 4.66
C ILE A 35 -4.65 6.53 4.80
N MET A 36 -5.59 5.98 4.01
CA MET A 36 -5.80 4.53 3.87
C MET A 36 -4.50 3.78 3.52
N LYS A 37 -3.55 4.45 2.84
CA LYS A 37 -2.24 3.87 2.52
C LYS A 37 -1.46 3.41 3.76
N LEU A 38 -1.71 3.98 4.95
CA LEU A 38 -1.08 3.49 6.19
C LEU A 38 -1.51 2.05 6.51
N VAL A 39 -2.80 1.76 6.41
CA VAL A 39 -3.35 0.40 6.64
C VAL A 39 -2.77 -0.57 5.61
N THR A 40 -2.77 -0.20 4.33
CA THR A 40 -2.20 -1.05 3.27
C THR A 40 -0.70 -1.26 3.44
N THR A 41 0.04 -0.25 3.91
CA THR A 41 1.49 -0.36 4.14
C THR A 41 1.78 -1.29 5.31
N TYR A 42 1.02 -1.17 6.40
CA TYR A 42 1.13 -2.09 7.54
C TYR A 42 0.88 -3.54 7.10
N ALA A 43 -0.22 -3.79 6.39
CA ALA A 43 -0.54 -5.13 5.90
C ALA A 43 0.52 -5.65 4.91
N ALA A 44 1.04 -4.81 4.01
CA ALA A 44 2.09 -5.22 3.08
C ALA A 44 3.39 -5.60 3.81
N LEU A 45 3.80 -4.84 4.84
CA LEU A 45 4.98 -5.16 5.64
C LEU A 45 4.79 -6.46 6.44
N GLU A 46 3.60 -6.69 7.00
CA GLU A 46 3.28 -7.92 7.74
C GLU A 46 3.26 -9.16 6.82
N LEU A 47 2.58 -9.05 5.67
CA LEU A 47 2.33 -10.19 4.78
C LEU A 47 3.50 -10.48 3.82
N LEU A 48 4.13 -9.44 3.28
CA LEU A 48 5.18 -9.58 2.25
C LEU A 48 6.59 -9.43 2.84
N GLY A 49 6.72 -8.76 3.98
CA GLY A 49 8.00 -8.39 4.57
C GLY A 49 8.62 -7.14 3.94
N PRO A 50 9.57 -6.49 4.65
CA PRO A 50 10.20 -5.25 4.21
C PRO A 50 11.13 -5.41 3.01
N THR A 51 11.53 -6.63 2.67
CA THR A 51 12.45 -6.95 1.57
C THR A 51 11.74 -7.62 0.39
N HIS A 52 10.42 -7.47 0.28
CA HIS A 52 9.67 -8.00 -0.86
C HIS A 52 10.06 -7.28 -2.16
N HIS A 53 10.16 -8.05 -3.23
CA HIS A 53 10.35 -7.53 -4.59
C HIS A 53 9.35 -8.18 -5.54
N TRP A 54 8.63 -7.36 -6.29
CA TRP A 54 7.86 -7.84 -7.44
C TRP A 54 8.80 -8.38 -8.50
N LYS A 55 8.38 -9.44 -9.20
CA LYS A 55 9.21 -10.14 -10.18
C LYS A 55 8.57 -10.10 -11.56
N THR A 56 9.32 -9.63 -12.53
CA THR A 56 8.97 -9.74 -13.95
C THR A 56 9.93 -10.71 -14.62
N ASP A 57 9.39 -11.74 -15.26
CA ASP A 57 10.16 -12.82 -15.88
C ASP A 57 9.95 -12.86 -17.40
N PHE A 58 11.02 -13.15 -18.15
CA PHE A 58 10.96 -13.56 -19.54
C PHE A 58 11.08 -15.08 -19.60
N LEU A 59 10.10 -15.75 -20.21
CA LEU A 59 9.99 -17.21 -20.23
C LEU A 59 9.82 -17.68 -21.67
N THR A 60 10.24 -18.90 -21.98
CA THR A 60 9.99 -19.51 -23.30
C THR A 60 9.82 -21.02 -23.17
N ASP A 61 8.98 -21.58 -24.03
CA ASP A 61 8.86 -23.02 -24.31
C ASP A 61 9.59 -23.43 -25.60
N GLY A 62 10.23 -22.47 -26.26
CA GLY A 62 11.01 -22.64 -27.48
C GLY A 62 12.48 -22.97 -27.22
N MET A 63 13.22 -23.20 -28.31
CA MET A 63 14.65 -23.46 -28.27
C MET A 63 15.41 -22.34 -28.98
N MET A 64 16.60 -22.01 -28.46
CA MET A 64 17.53 -21.14 -29.18
C MET A 64 18.18 -21.92 -30.32
N VAL A 65 18.02 -21.43 -31.55
CA VAL A 65 18.68 -21.94 -32.76
C VAL A 65 19.60 -20.82 -33.28
N GLY A 66 20.88 -20.92 -32.93
CA GLY A 66 21.82 -19.81 -33.11
C GLY A 66 21.36 -18.58 -32.33
N ASP A 67 21.13 -17.47 -33.04
CA ASP A 67 20.68 -16.20 -32.46
C ASP A 67 19.16 -16.00 -32.50
N SER A 68 18.39 -17.01 -32.96
CA SER A 68 16.93 -16.95 -33.05
C SER A 68 16.28 -17.83 -31.99
N LEU A 69 15.20 -17.34 -31.37
CA LEU A 69 14.33 -18.15 -30.53
C LEU A 69 13.24 -18.79 -31.40
N GLU A 70 13.29 -20.11 -31.55
CA GLU A 70 12.23 -20.88 -32.22
C GLU A 70 11.20 -21.37 -31.19
N GLY A 71 10.14 -20.58 -31.02
CA GLY A 71 9.02 -20.86 -30.12
C GLY A 71 8.42 -19.58 -29.57
N ASN A 72 7.67 -19.66 -28.47
CA ASN A 72 7.01 -18.49 -27.91
C ASN A 72 7.90 -17.81 -26.87
N LEU A 73 7.91 -16.47 -26.87
CA LEU A 73 8.43 -15.68 -25.77
C LEU A 73 7.25 -15.15 -24.94
N TYR A 74 7.28 -15.41 -23.64
CA TYR A 74 6.31 -14.91 -22.68
C TYR A 74 6.96 -13.87 -21.78
N VAL A 75 6.21 -12.80 -21.48
CA VAL A 75 6.56 -11.83 -20.45
C VAL A 75 5.56 -11.97 -19.32
N ARG A 76 6.02 -12.44 -18.15
CA ARG A 76 5.20 -12.57 -16.95
C ARG A 76 5.45 -11.38 -16.03
N PHE A 77 4.48 -10.47 -15.96
CA PHE A 77 4.46 -9.34 -15.02
C PHE A 77 4.01 -9.79 -13.63
N GLY A 78 4.63 -9.28 -12.57
CA GLY A 78 4.41 -9.73 -11.19
C GLY A 78 3.76 -8.71 -10.24
N GLY A 79 3.28 -7.58 -10.76
CA GLY A 79 2.70 -6.49 -9.97
C GLY A 79 2.82 -5.16 -10.68
#